data_AF-A0A2N8KDU6-F1
#
_entry.id   AF-A0A2N8KDU6-F1
#
_cell.length_a   1.000
_cell.length_b   1.000
_cell.length_c   1.000
_cell.angle_alpha   90.00
_cell.angle_beta   90.00
_cell.angle_gamma   90.00
#
_symmetry.space_group_name_H-M   'P 1'
#
loop_
_entity.id
_entity.type
_entity.pdbx_description
1 polymer ?
#
loop_
_entity_poly.entity_id
_entity_poly.type
_entity_poly.pdbx_seq_one_letter_code
_entity_poly.pdbx_strand_id
1 'polypeptide(L)'
;MNTHFTTTDLIRRPAHTKLDNMPIHIGDIVYLQPVDGPAIRAEVIFNAPIDGMTTYTTEVVPCGAAAQKAPGQRIRFRHEHVHRIEPVRRAAR
;
A
#
# COMPACT_ATOMS: atom_id res chain seq x y z
N MET A 1 21.60 3.04 0.22
CA MET A 1 21.05 2.60 -1.08
C MET A 1 19.58 2.97 -1.09
N ASN A 2 19.15 3.86 -1.98
CA ASN A 2 17.74 4.24 -2.12
C ASN A 2 17.07 3.16 -2.98
N THR A 3 16.59 2.09 -2.34
CA THR A 3 15.86 1.03 -3.05
C THR A 3 14.52 1.60 -3.51
N HIS A 4 14.41 1.88 -4.81
CA HIS A 4 13.17 2.32 -5.42
C HIS A 4 12.21 1.14 -5.47
N PHE A 5 11.26 1.12 -4.54
CA PHE A 5 10.26 0.07 -4.47
C PHE A 5 9.09 0.41 -5.40
N THR A 6 8.88 -0.42 -6.41
CA THR A 6 7.93 -0.18 -7.51
C THR A 6 6.83 -1.25 -7.55
N THR A 7 5.89 -1.10 -8.47
CA THR A 7 4.76 -2.04 -8.61
C THR A 7 5.20 -3.46 -8.97
N THR A 8 6.34 -3.64 -9.66
CA THR A 8 6.86 -4.96 -10.03
C THR A 8 7.39 -5.75 -8.84
N ASP A 9 7.68 -5.05 -7.75
CA ASP A 9 8.22 -5.64 -6.52
C ASP A 9 7.08 -6.14 -5.59
N LEU A 10 5.82 -6.05 -6.04
CA LEU A 10 4.62 -6.42 -5.28
C LEU A 10 3.88 -7.60 -5.90
N ILE A 11 3.42 -8.50 -5.03
CA ILE A 11 2.52 -9.58 -5.39
C ILE A 11 1.11 -9.03 -5.59
N ARG A 12 0.54 -9.33 -6.76
CA ARG A 12 -0.87 -9.07 -7.06
C ARG A 12 -1.76 -10.03 -6.25
N ARG A 13 -2.78 -9.48 -5.62
CA ARG A 13 -3.86 -10.24 -4.97
C ARG A 13 -4.64 -11.03 -6.05
N PRO A 14 -5.21 -12.21 -5.72
CA PRO A 14 -6.16 -12.89 -6.59
C PRO A 14 -7.32 -11.97 -7.01
N ALA A 15 -7.84 -12.17 -8.22
CA ALA A 15 -9.02 -11.45 -8.70
C ALA A 15 -10.30 -11.93 -8.00
N HIS A 16 -11.37 -11.14 -8.10
CA HIS A 16 -12.71 -11.42 -7.57
C HIS A 16 -12.78 -11.48 -6.05
N THR A 17 -12.00 -10.62 -5.39
CA THR A 17 -12.01 -10.50 -3.93
C THR A 17 -12.91 -9.37 -3.48
N LYS A 18 -13.36 -9.40 -2.22
CA LYS A 18 -14.13 -8.30 -1.61
C LYS A 18 -13.41 -6.95 -1.70
N LEU A 19 -12.08 -6.96 -1.76
CA LEU A 19 -11.28 -5.74 -1.85
C LEU A 19 -11.45 -5.05 -3.20
N ASP A 20 -11.73 -5.76 -4.29
CA ASP A 20 -11.76 -5.20 -5.66
C ASP A 20 -12.71 -3.99 -5.79
N ASN A 21 -13.77 -3.95 -4.98
CA ASN A 21 -14.75 -2.87 -4.95
C ASN A 21 -14.56 -1.90 -3.78
N MET A 22 -13.55 -2.12 -2.95
CA MET A 22 -13.27 -1.27 -1.79
C MET A 22 -12.39 -0.09 -2.23
N PRO A 23 -12.85 1.16 -2.03
CA PRO A 23 -12.05 2.34 -2.36
C PRO A 23 -10.84 2.45 -1.43
N ILE A 24 -9.76 3.04 -1.94
CA ILE A 24 -8.54 3.36 -1.19
C ILE A 24 -8.44 4.88 -1.11
N HIS A 25 -8.32 5.41 0.10
CA HIS A 25 -8.21 6.83 0.37
C HIS A 25 -6.84 7.19 0.94
N ILE A 26 -6.48 8.47 0.84
CA ILE A 26 -5.34 9.03 1.57
C ILE A 26 -5.62 8.91 3.07
N GLY A 27 -4.62 8.44 3.83
CA GLY A 27 -4.67 8.12 5.26
C GLY A 27 -5.03 6.67 5.57
N ASP A 28 -5.52 5.89 4.60
CA ASP A 28 -5.77 4.47 4.81
C ASP A 28 -4.44 3.73 5.05
N ILE A 29 -4.47 2.73 5.93
CA ILE A 29 -3.34 1.80 6.04
C ILE A 29 -3.59 0.63 5.10
N VAL A 30 -2.62 0.34 4.25
CA VAL A 30 -2.64 -0.80 3.35
C VAL A 30 -1.56 -1.82 3.72
N TYR A 31 -1.87 -3.08 3.45
CA TYR A 31 -0.95 -4.19 3.58
C TYR A 31 -0.52 -4.62 2.19
N LEU A 32 0.77 -4.49 1.91
CA LEU A 32 1.39 -4.84 0.63
C LEU A 32 2.26 -6.07 0.84
N GLN A 33 2.31 -6.97 -0.14
CA GLN A 33 3.15 -8.15 -0.09
C GLN A 33 4.27 -8.00 -1.12
N PRO A 34 5.52 -7.80 -0.70
CA PRO A 34 6.67 -7.87 -1.60
C PRO A 34 6.81 -9.25 -2.24
N VAL A 35 7.42 -9.32 -3.42
CA VAL A 35 7.87 -10.59 -4.01
C VAL A 35 8.88 -11.30 -3.08
N ASP A 36 9.74 -10.51 -2.45
CA ASP A 36 10.77 -10.97 -1.53
C ASP A 36 10.55 -10.35 -0.15
N GLY A 37 10.17 -11.20 0.82
CA GLY A 37 10.13 -10.83 2.23
C GLY A 37 8.73 -10.68 2.84
N PRO A 38 8.65 -10.12 4.05
CA PRO A 38 7.42 -10.06 4.81
C PRO A 38 6.46 -8.99 4.30
N ALA A 39 5.18 -9.14 4.62
CA ALA A 39 4.17 -8.13 4.36
C ALA A 39 4.54 -6.77 4.99
N ILE A 40 4.32 -5.70 4.22
CA ILE A 40 4.59 -4.33 4.59
C ILE A 40 3.28 -3.65 4.96
N ARG A 41 3.28 -2.95 6.11
CA ARG A 41 2.21 -2.06 6.52
C ARG A 41 2.61 -0.63 6.16
N ALA A 42 1.77 0.09 5.43
CA ALA A 42 2.11 1.43 4.94
C ALA A 42 0.87 2.33 4.87
N GLU A 43 1.04 3.62 5.12
CA GLU A 43 -0.03 4.62 5.05
C GLU A 43 -0.09 5.24 3.65
N VAL A 44 -1.27 5.35 3.06
CA VAL A 44 -1.46 6.00 1.76
C VAL A 44 -1.34 7.51 1.91
N ILE A 45 -0.34 8.09 1.25
CA ILE A 45 -0.05 9.53 1.32
C ILE A 45 -0.43 10.28 0.06
N PHE A 46 -0.62 9.58 -1.07
CA PHE A 46 -0.91 10.20 -2.35
C PHE A 46 -1.58 9.22 -3.31
N ASN A 47 -2.43 9.74 -4.21
CA ASN A 47 -2.93 9.02 -5.36
C ASN A 47 -2.89 9.91 -6.61
N ALA A 48 -2.66 9.30 -7.76
CA ALA A 48 -2.73 9.98 -9.05
C ALA A 48 -3.18 9.01 -10.14
N PRO A 49 -3.98 9.48 -11.12
CA PRO A 49 -4.23 8.72 -12.33
C PRO A 49 -2.96 8.71 -13.21
N ILE A 50 -2.49 7.52 -13.59
CA ILE A 50 -1.36 7.30 -14.50
C ILE A 50 -1.76 6.22 -15.49
N ASP A 51 -1.71 6.51 -16.79
CA ASP A 51 -2.08 5.59 -17.88
C ASP A 51 -3.48 4.96 -17.72
N GLY A 52 -4.46 5.77 -17.31
CA GLY A 52 -5.83 5.32 -17.08
C GLY A 52 -6.03 4.46 -15.82
N MET A 53 -4.99 4.28 -15.00
CA MET A 53 -5.03 3.52 -13.75
C MET A 53 -4.62 4.36 -12.56
N THR A 54 -5.36 4.25 -11.45
CA THR A 54 -4.99 4.94 -10.22
C THR A 54 -3.75 4.29 -9.61
N THR A 55 -2.67 5.06 -9.54
CA THR A 55 -1.44 4.69 -8.84
C THR A 55 -1.42 5.40 -7.50
N TYR A 56 -1.17 4.64 -6.45
CA TYR A 56 -1.12 5.11 -5.08
C TYR A 56 0.34 5.12 -4.61
N THR A 57 0.67 6.04 -3.72
CA THR A 57 1.95 6.08 -3.02
C THR A 57 1.71 5.98 -1.53
N THR A 58 2.43 5.09 -0.87
CA THR A 58 2.46 4.99 0.58
C THR A 58 3.78 5.44 1.17
N GLU A 59 3.78 5.68 2.47
CA GLU A 59 4.95 5.73 3.34
C GLU A 59 4.90 4.57 4.33
N VAL A 60 6.01 3.83 4.47
CA VAL A 60 6.10 2.70 5.40
C VAL A 60 6.00 3.21 6.83
N VAL A 61 5.04 2.65 7.58
CA VAL A 61 4.82 2.99 8.99
C VAL A 61 5.51 1.95 9.87
N PRO A 62 6.18 2.34 10.96
CA PRO A 62 6.75 1.38 11.89
C PRO A 62 5.65 0.56 12.56
N CYS A 63 5.49 -0.70 12.18
CA CYS A 63 4.85 -1.70 13.02
C CYS A 63 5.97 -2.36 13.81
N GLY A 64 5.93 -2.38 15.14
CA GLY A 64 7.02 -2.76 16.08
C GLY A 64 7.81 -4.07 15.86
N ALA A 65 7.62 -4.78 14.75
CA ALA A 65 8.51 -5.79 14.21
C ALA A 65 9.77 -5.16 13.57
N ALA A 66 10.95 -5.70 13.92
CA ALA A 66 12.25 -5.23 13.43
C ALA A 66 12.42 -5.22 11.90
N ALA A 67 11.52 -5.87 11.15
CA ALA A 67 11.52 -5.94 9.68
C ALA A 67 11.05 -4.63 9.00
N GLN A 68 10.42 -3.70 9.72
CA GLN A 68 9.95 -2.42 9.16
C GLN A 68 10.82 -1.24 9.64
N LYS A 69 12.15 -1.44 9.67
CA LYS A 69 13.13 -0.48 10.19
C LYS A 69 13.47 0.70 9.26
N ALA A 70 12.75 0.88 8.15
CA ALA A 70 12.95 1.99 7.22
C ALA A 70 11.74 2.95 7.20
N PRO A 71 11.47 3.69 8.30
CA PRO A 71 10.51 4.79 8.26
C PRO A 71 10.89 5.76 7.13
N GLY A 72 9.90 6.18 6.35
CA GLY A 72 10.11 7.09 5.21
C GLY A 72 10.34 6.41 3.86
N GLN A 73 10.41 5.07 3.80
CA GLN A 73 10.41 4.38 2.51
C GLN A 73 9.05 4.57 1.83
N ARG A 74 9.07 5.04 0.57
CA ARG A 74 7.86 5.23 -0.24
C ARG A 74 7.68 4.10 -1.23
N ILE A 75 6.45 3.60 -1.33
CA ILE A 75 6.10 2.48 -2.20
C ILE A 75 4.99 2.91 -3.15
N ARG A 76 5.20 2.68 -4.45
CA ARG A 76 4.15 2.85 -5.45
C ARG A 76 3.41 1.53 -5.66
N PHE A 77 2.09 1.59 -5.66
CA PHE A 77 1.24 0.41 -5.84
C PHE A 77 -0.04 0.75 -6.60
N ARG A 78 -0.76 -0.30 -6.99
CA ARG A 78 -2.10 -0.25 -7.59
C ARG A 78 -3.07 -1.05 -6.73
N HIS A 79 -4.36 -0.85 -6.95
CA HIS A 79 -5.41 -1.51 -6.17
C HIS A 79 -5.22 -3.03 -6.05
N GLU A 80 -4.86 -3.69 -7.15
CA GLU A 80 -4.59 -5.13 -7.22
C GLU A 80 -3.46 -5.62 -6.31
N HIS A 81 -2.58 -4.75 -5.82
CA HIS A 81 -1.45 -5.13 -4.96
C HIS A 81 -1.78 -5.09 -3.45
N VAL A 82 -2.98 -4.63 -3.08
CA VAL A 82 -3.38 -4.50 -1.68
C VAL A 82 -3.91 -5.82 -1.17
N HIS A 83 -3.47 -6.30 0.00
CA HIS A 83 -3.98 -7.56 0.57
C HIS A 83 -4.94 -7.33 1.75
N ARG A 84 -4.91 -6.12 2.32
CA ARG A 84 -5.83 -5.65 3.37
C ARG A 84 -5.81 -4.12 3.43
N ILE A 85 -6.94 -3.52 3.80
CA ILE A 85 -7.09 -2.09 4.05
C ILE A 85 -7.60 -1.91 5.48
N GLU A 86 -6.99 -1.02 6.25
CA GLU A 86 -7.55 -0.46 7.48
C GLU A 86 -7.96 0.98 7.16
N PRO A 87 -9.27 1.25 7.02
CA PRO A 87 -9.75 2.57 6.68
C PRO A 87 -9.29 3.58 7.72
N VAL A 88 -8.86 4.75 7.26
CA VAL A 88 -8.75 5.91 8.15
C VAL A 88 -10.13 6.13 8.75
N ARG A 89 -10.20 6.15 10.09
CA ARG A 89 -11.44 6.57 10.76
C ARG A 89 -11.63 8.04 10.43
N ARG A 90 -12.38 8.34 9.37
CA ARG A 90 -13.02 9.65 9.25
C ARG A 90 -13.93 9.74 10.46
N ALA A 91 -13.57 10.59 11.43
CA ALA A 91 -14.52 11.01 12.43
C ALA A 91 -15.76 11.48 11.65
N ALA A 92 -16.88 10.78 11.85
CA ALA A 92 -18.15 11.23 11.33
C ALA A 92 -18.34 12.65 11.86
N ARG A 93 -18.32 13.63 10.97
CA ARG A 93 -18.50 15.03 11.29
C ARG A 93 -19.87 15.46 10.81
#